data_AF-A0A3D0DFI9-F1
#
_entry.id   AF-A0A3D0DFI9-F1
#
_cell.length_a   1.000
_cell.length_b   1.000
_cell.length_c   1.000
_cell.angle_alpha   90.00
_cell.angle_beta   90.00
_cell.angle_gamma   90.00
#
_symmetry.space_group_name_H-M   'P 1'
#
loop_
_entity.id
_entity.type
_entity.pdbx_description
1 polymer ?
#
loop_
_entity_poly.entity_id
_entity_poly.type
_entity_poly.pdbx_seq_one_letter_code
_entity_poly.pdbx_strand_id
1 'polypeptide(L)'
;MGENLKYKLRCIKCGHEFAEDSNPFTCPDCGPFQGTLDVIYPLETLKSKYKGLQFLHRCKPVFESLEDIFPFKSRADLPPIPVGQTPQFKSDKLAKIAGLSELWIKDDGRNPSASFKDRASAVAIAMANEAGANVIAAASTGNAASSLATLAASTSLTTVVFVPRNAPRPKMIQIAIHGAHIIKLDCDYDHAFDFCQEACQKIGWYNRNTAVNPFTGEGKKSAALEIARDLGRVPDSVICPVGDGCIIGSLYKGFSDLLGLGLIDKLPRLYGIQAIGASPLV
;
A
#
# COMPACT_ATOMS: atom_id res chain seq x y z
N MET A 1 -5.20 20.85 25.65
CA MET A 1 -4.35 21.01 24.45
C MET A 1 -4.61 19.78 23.60
N GLY A 2 -5.48 19.90 22.58
CA GLY A 2 -5.77 18.77 21.70
C GLY A 2 -4.53 18.47 20.89
N GLU A 3 -3.98 17.27 21.01
CA GLU A 3 -2.92 16.82 20.11
C GLU A 3 -3.44 16.92 18.68
N ASN A 4 -2.70 17.62 17.81
CA ASN A 4 -2.97 17.64 16.38
C ASN A 4 -2.69 16.24 15.83
N LEU A 5 -3.68 15.36 15.89
CA LEU A 5 -3.63 14.02 15.34
C LEU A 5 -3.30 14.10 13.84
N LYS A 6 -2.31 13.32 13.40
CA LYS A 6 -1.92 13.29 11.98
C LYS A 6 -3.01 12.65 11.12
N TYR A 7 -3.65 11.62 11.67
CA TYR A 7 -4.79 10.93 11.09
C TYR A 7 -5.66 10.31 12.18
N LYS A 8 -6.82 9.81 11.78
CA LYS A 8 -7.64 8.88 12.58
C LYS A 8 -7.97 7.64 11.77
N LEU A 9 -8.23 6.53 12.44
CA LEU A 9 -8.71 5.32 11.78
C LEU A 9 -10.23 5.31 11.81
N ARG A 10 -10.89 5.02 10.69
CA ARG A 10 -12.35 4.92 10.62
C ARG A 10 -12.77 3.58 10.04
N CYS A 11 -13.64 2.86 10.73
CA CYS A 11 -14.24 1.64 10.20
C CYS A 11 -15.11 1.94 8.98
N ILE A 12 -14.85 1.28 7.85
CA ILE A 12 -15.63 1.49 6.62
C ILE A 12 -17.08 0.97 6.72
N LYS A 13 -17.34 0.08 7.68
CA LYS A 13 -18.66 -0.54 7.89
C LYS A 13 -19.53 0.22 8.89
N CYS A 14 -19.05 0.45 10.11
CA CYS A 14 -19.84 1.09 11.18
C CYS A 14 -19.53 2.58 11.38
N GLY A 15 -18.46 3.10 10.78
CA GLY A 15 -18.06 4.50 10.93
C GLY A 15 -17.38 4.85 12.26
N HIS A 16 -17.19 3.89 13.17
CA HIS A 16 -16.48 4.10 14.44
C HIS A 16 -15.05 4.63 14.16
N GLU A 17 -14.66 5.68 14.89
CA GLU A 17 -13.36 6.32 14.77
C GLU A 17 -12.44 5.97 15.94
N PHE A 18 -11.20 5.67 15.61
CA PHE A 18 -10.15 5.34 16.57
C PHE A 18 -8.99 6.33 16.46
N ALA A 19 -8.38 6.62 17.60
CA ALA A 19 -7.19 7.47 17.67
C ALA A 19 -5.97 6.80 17.01
N GLU A 20 -5.00 7.63 16.63
CA GLU A 20 -3.76 7.25 15.93
C GLU A 20 -2.98 6.12 16.62
N ASP A 21 -2.95 6.14 17.96
CA ASP A 21 -2.18 5.25 18.85
C ASP A 21 -2.85 3.89 19.13
N SER A 22 -4.18 3.82 19.02
CA SER A 22 -4.94 2.61 19.34
C SER A 22 -4.69 1.42 18.40
N ASN A 23 -4.26 1.70 17.16
CA ASN A 23 -4.00 0.80 16.05
C ASN A 23 -4.49 -0.66 16.20
N PRO A 24 -5.81 -0.91 16.19
CA PRO A 24 -6.34 -2.27 16.40
C PRO A 24 -6.21 -3.16 15.14
N PHE A 25 -5.62 -2.66 14.05
CA PHE A 25 -5.65 -3.18 12.67
C PHE A 25 -7.06 -3.32 12.07
N THR A 26 -8.01 -3.86 12.82
CA THR A 26 -9.43 -4.03 12.45
C THR A 26 -10.35 -3.47 13.54
N CYS A 27 -11.55 -3.04 13.16
CA CYS A 27 -12.57 -2.56 14.08
C CYS A 27 -13.02 -3.69 15.04
N PRO A 28 -12.88 -3.51 16.37
CA PRO A 28 -13.30 -4.51 17.35
C PRO A 28 -14.80 -4.82 17.28
N ASP A 29 -15.64 -3.82 16.97
CA ASP A 29 -17.10 -3.98 16.91
C ASP A 29 -17.57 -4.76 15.67
N CYS A 30 -16.82 -4.68 14.56
CA CYS A 30 -17.17 -5.32 13.29
C CYS A 30 -16.40 -6.63 13.03
N GLY A 31 -15.41 -6.94 13.87
CA GLY A 31 -14.57 -8.11 13.77
C GLY A 31 -13.56 -8.06 12.62
N PRO A 32 -12.70 -9.09 12.51
CA PRO A 32 -11.53 -9.09 11.63
C PRO A 32 -11.87 -9.16 10.13
N PHE A 33 -13.04 -9.70 9.76
CA PHE A 33 -13.42 -9.89 8.36
C PHE A 33 -14.18 -8.70 7.76
N GLN A 34 -14.91 -7.95 8.58
CA GLN A 34 -15.78 -6.86 8.12
C GLN A 34 -15.39 -5.49 8.70
N GLY A 35 -14.43 -5.48 9.63
CA GLY A 35 -13.95 -4.29 10.33
C GLY A 35 -12.77 -3.60 9.68
N THR A 36 -12.67 -3.57 8.35
CA THR A 36 -11.59 -2.85 7.66
C THR A 36 -11.57 -1.38 8.07
N LEU A 37 -10.39 -0.87 8.41
CA LEU A 37 -10.19 0.53 8.78
C LEU A 37 -9.61 1.32 7.60
N ASP A 38 -10.09 2.54 7.41
CA ASP A 38 -9.50 3.53 6.51
C ASP A 38 -8.76 4.60 7.31
N VAL A 39 -7.69 5.15 6.73
CA VAL A 39 -6.86 6.19 7.34
C VAL A 39 -7.37 7.56 6.90
N ILE A 40 -7.93 8.34 7.82
CA ILE A 40 -8.58 9.61 7.52
C ILE A 40 -7.68 10.77 7.95
N TYR A 41 -7.28 11.60 6.99
CA TYR A 41 -6.46 12.78 7.21
C TYR A 41 -7.32 14.06 7.34
N PRO A 42 -6.87 15.08 8.09
CA PRO A 42 -7.54 16.38 8.18
C PRO A 42 -7.25 17.23 6.92
N LEU A 43 -7.71 16.79 5.75
CA LEU A 43 -7.33 17.39 4.45
C LEU A 43 -7.67 18.89 4.34
N GLU A 44 -8.77 19.34 4.93
CA GLU A 44 -9.17 20.76 4.91
C GLU A 44 -8.15 21.68 5.61
N THR A 45 -7.53 21.21 6.69
CA THR A 45 -6.49 22.00 7.39
C THR A 45 -5.18 21.98 6.61
N LEU A 46 -4.89 20.87 5.93
CA LEU A 46 -3.67 20.67 5.14
C LEU A 46 -3.69 21.40 3.80
N LYS A 47 -4.87 21.64 3.22
CA LYS A 47 -5.06 22.25 1.89
C LYS A 47 -4.24 23.52 1.67
N SER A 48 -4.16 24.40 2.67
CA SER A 48 -3.42 25.67 2.60
C SER A 48 -1.90 25.51 2.43
N LYS A 49 -1.32 24.35 2.81
CA LYS A 49 0.11 24.05 2.69
C LYS A 49 0.53 23.75 1.24
N TYR A 50 -0.42 23.34 0.40
CA TYR A 50 -0.15 22.85 -0.95
C TYR A 50 -0.61 23.83 -2.03
N LYS A 51 0.25 24.12 -3.02
CA LYS A 51 0.00 25.13 -4.07
C LYS A 51 0.02 24.51 -5.48
N GLY A 52 -0.77 23.45 -5.67
CA GLY A 52 -0.93 22.75 -6.96
C GLY A 52 0.14 21.71 -7.26
N LEU A 53 -0.15 20.81 -8.21
CA LEU A 53 0.73 19.68 -8.59
C LEU A 53 2.12 20.13 -9.08
N GLN A 54 2.21 21.29 -9.72
CA GLN A 54 3.45 21.84 -10.25
C GLN A 54 4.48 22.14 -9.16
N PHE A 55 4.02 22.41 -7.93
CA PHE A 55 4.89 22.61 -6.77
C PHE A 55 5.53 21.29 -6.30
N LEU A 56 4.86 20.16 -6.52
CA LEU A 56 5.34 18.82 -6.18
C LEU A 56 6.32 18.24 -7.21
N HIS A 57 6.34 18.80 -8.43
CA HIS A 57 7.13 18.31 -9.56
C HIS A 57 8.66 18.48 -9.37
N ARG A 58 9.10 19.26 -8.38
CA ARG A 58 10.53 19.54 -8.09
C ARG A 58 11.16 18.44 -7.21
N CYS A 59 11.47 17.31 -7.83
CA CYS A 59 12.51 16.31 -7.46
C CYS A 59 12.40 15.54 -6.13
N LYS A 60 11.29 15.56 -5.39
CA LYS A 60 11.16 14.77 -4.15
C LYS A 60 10.20 13.58 -4.31
N PRO A 61 10.52 12.39 -3.74
CA PRO A 61 9.59 11.27 -3.65
C PRO A 61 8.28 11.69 -2.99
N VAL A 62 7.16 11.07 -3.34
CA VAL A 62 5.85 11.44 -2.78
C VAL A 62 5.76 11.17 -1.27
N PHE A 63 6.48 10.17 -0.75
CA PHE A 63 6.61 9.97 0.70
C PHE A 63 7.29 11.14 1.43
N GLU A 64 7.97 12.03 0.70
CA GLU A 64 8.56 13.25 1.24
C GLU A 64 7.73 14.49 0.89
N SER A 65 7.32 14.66 -0.36
CA SER A 65 6.61 15.87 -0.79
C SER A 65 5.16 15.94 -0.32
N LEU A 66 4.58 14.82 0.12
CA LEU A 66 3.22 14.68 0.64
C LEU A 66 3.18 13.95 1.99
N GLU A 67 4.23 14.10 2.81
CA GLU A 67 4.38 13.37 4.09
C GLU A 67 3.21 13.56 5.07
N ASP A 68 2.46 14.66 4.99
CA ASP A 68 1.31 14.91 5.88
C ASP A 68 0.14 13.95 5.63
N ILE A 69 0.05 13.40 4.41
CA ILE A 69 -0.98 12.43 4.03
C ILE A 69 -0.41 11.00 3.98
N PHE A 70 0.58 10.71 4.81
CA PHE A 70 1.02 9.34 5.11
C PHE A 70 0.98 9.09 6.62
N PRO A 71 0.74 7.84 7.06
CA PRO A 71 0.49 7.57 8.48
C PRO A 71 1.77 7.60 9.33
N PHE A 72 2.95 7.40 8.74
CA PHE A 72 4.21 7.43 9.50
C PHE A 72 4.55 8.84 9.99
N LYS A 73 5.06 8.97 11.21
CA LYS A 73 5.52 10.21 11.85
C LYS A 73 6.83 10.72 11.26
N SER A 74 7.77 9.82 10.96
CA SER A 74 9.09 10.18 10.45
C SER A 74 9.49 9.37 9.22
N ARG A 75 10.15 10.03 8.27
CA ARG A 75 10.74 9.36 7.11
C ARG A 75 11.89 8.43 7.50
N ALA A 76 12.49 8.62 8.67
CA ALA A 76 13.53 7.73 9.19
C ALA A 76 13.00 6.30 9.47
N ASP A 77 11.68 6.14 9.62
CA ASP A 77 11.05 4.85 9.86
C ASP A 77 10.83 4.06 8.56
N LEU A 78 10.85 4.72 7.39
CA LEU A 78 10.78 4.03 6.11
C LEU A 78 12.03 3.16 5.87
N PRO A 79 11.92 2.08 5.08
CA PRO A 79 13.10 1.35 4.67
C PRO A 79 14.05 2.28 3.89
N PRO A 80 15.38 2.16 4.07
CA PRO A 80 16.35 3.01 3.37
C PRO A 80 16.38 2.75 1.85
N ILE A 81 15.89 1.59 1.40
CA ILE A 81 15.78 1.29 -0.03
C ILE A 81 14.69 2.17 -0.66
N PRO A 82 14.98 2.88 -1.76
CA PRO A 82 14.01 3.77 -2.40
C PRO A 82 12.84 2.99 -3.00
N VAL A 83 11.62 3.38 -2.62
CA VAL A 83 10.37 2.83 -3.11
C VAL A 83 9.55 3.92 -3.81
N GLY A 84 8.91 3.58 -4.92
CA GLY A 84 8.20 4.52 -5.76
C GLY A 84 9.14 5.31 -6.66
N GLN A 85 8.69 6.49 -7.09
CA GLN A 85 9.33 7.28 -8.16
C GLN A 85 9.60 6.46 -9.42
N THR A 86 8.70 5.52 -9.72
CA THR A 86 8.89 4.59 -10.82
C THR A 86 8.63 5.27 -12.16
N PRO A 87 9.23 4.77 -13.26
CA PRO A 87 9.09 5.39 -14.56
C PRO A 87 7.63 5.53 -14.96
N GLN A 88 7.30 6.74 -15.42
CA GLN A 88 6.06 7.03 -16.12
C GLN A 88 6.39 7.50 -17.52
N PHE A 89 5.97 6.76 -18.53
CA PHE A 89 6.34 7.04 -19.92
C PHE A 89 5.17 6.91 -20.88
N LYS A 90 5.18 7.76 -21.90
CA LYS A 90 4.18 7.78 -22.95
C LYS A 90 4.45 6.66 -23.96
N SER A 91 3.40 6.03 -24.49
CA SER A 91 3.52 5.04 -25.57
C SER A 91 2.58 5.37 -26.72
N ASP A 92 3.08 6.07 -27.73
CA ASP A 92 2.30 6.44 -28.92
C ASP A 92 1.88 5.20 -29.74
N LYS A 93 2.72 4.16 -29.77
CA LYS A 93 2.41 2.90 -30.44
C LYS A 93 1.19 2.21 -29.82
N LEU A 94 1.15 2.09 -28.50
CA LEU A 94 0.02 1.47 -27.80
C LEU A 94 -1.22 2.35 -27.84
N ALA A 95 -1.06 3.68 -27.76
CA ALA A 95 -2.16 4.62 -27.95
C ALA A 95 -2.85 4.42 -29.30
N LYS A 96 -2.07 4.31 -30.39
CA LYS A 96 -2.59 4.04 -31.74
C LYS A 96 -3.32 2.70 -31.84
N ILE A 97 -2.77 1.64 -31.23
CA ILE A 97 -3.40 0.31 -31.23
C ILE A 97 -4.73 0.33 -30.47
N ALA A 98 -4.79 1.04 -29.35
CA ALA A 98 -5.97 1.15 -28.51
C ALA A 98 -7.00 2.19 -29.01
N GLY A 99 -6.69 2.96 -30.06
CA GLY A 99 -7.55 4.05 -30.53
C GLY A 99 -7.63 5.24 -29.56
N LEU A 100 -6.60 5.45 -28.74
CA LEU A 100 -6.52 6.53 -27.76
C LEU A 100 -5.66 7.68 -28.28
N SER A 101 -6.01 8.91 -27.90
CA SER A 101 -5.18 10.10 -28.20
C SER A 101 -3.84 10.07 -27.46
N GLU A 102 -3.82 9.48 -26.27
CA GLU A 102 -2.66 9.48 -25.38
C GLU A 102 -2.72 8.27 -24.43
N LEU A 103 -1.58 7.59 -24.26
CA LEU A 103 -1.45 6.47 -23.33
C LEU A 103 -0.12 6.60 -22.58
N TRP A 104 -0.19 6.47 -21.27
CA TRP A 104 0.96 6.44 -20.36
C TRP A 104 1.01 5.13 -19.59
N ILE A 105 2.22 4.68 -19.27
CA ILE A 105 2.47 3.48 -18.46
C ILE A 105 3.21 3.91 -17.20
N LYS A 106 2.68 3.54 -16.04
CA LYS A 106 3.36 3.64 -14.74
C LYS A 106 3.98 2.28 -14.40
N ASP A 107 5.30 2.15 -14.55
CA ASP A 107 6.01 0.87 -14.44
C ASP A 107 6.49 0.59 -13.02
N ASP A 108 5.57 0.15 -12.16
CA ASP A 108 5.89 -0.30 -10.81
C ASP A 108 6.61 -1.66 -10.74
N GLY A 109 6.90 -2.29 -11.89
CA GLY A 109 7.85 -3.39 -12.00
C GLY A 109 9.30 -2.97 -11.76
N ARG A 110 9.58 -1.66 -11.69
CA ARG A 110 10.91 -1.11 -11.39
C ARG A 110 11.15 -0.82 -9.91
N ASN A 111 10.20 -1.13 -9.03
CA ASN A 111 10.46 -1.12 -7.61
C ASN A 111 11.49 -2.22 -7.22
N PRO A 112 12.16 -2.11 -6.06
CA PRO A 112 13.26 -3.00 -5.67
C PRO A 112 12.99 -4.50 -5.76
N SER A 113 11.79 -4.96 -5.36
CA SER A 113 11.39 -6.37 -5.45
C SER A 113 10.77 -6.76 -6.80
N ALA A 114 10.79 -5.83 -7.75
CA ALA A 114 10.06 -5.86 -9.03
C ALA A 114 8.53 -5.91 -8.86
N SER A 115 8.00 -5.24 -7.82
CA SER A 115 6.56 -5.25 -7.57
C SER A 115 5.99 -3.94 -7.00
N PHE A 116 4.77 -3.62 -7.42
CA PHE A 116 3.89 -2.63 -6.79
C PHE A 116 3.73 -2.82 -5.27
N LYS A 117 3.89 -4.06 -4.78
CA LYS A 117 3.74 -4.39 -3.36
C LYS A 117 4.78 -3.68 -2.47
N ASP A 118 5.88 -3.19 -3.04
CA ASP A 118 6.91 -2.42 -2.32
C ASP A 118 6.34 -1.17 -1.68
N ARG A 119 5.44 -0.49 -2.37
CA ARG A 119 4.75 0.70 -1.83
C ARG A 119 4.03 0.40 -0.52
N ALA A 120 3.29 -0.72 -0.48
CA ALA A 120 2.57 -1.18 0.70
C ALA A 120 3.52 -1.63 1.82
N SER A 121 4.57 -2.38 1.46
CA SER A 121 5.53 -2.92 2.42
C SER A 121 6.39 -1.82 3.04
N ALA A 122 6.73 -0.75 2.31
CA ALA A 122 7.47 0.41 2.83
C ALA A 122 6.72 1.10 3.97
N VAL A 123 5.42 1.38 3.78
CA VAL A 123 4.60 1.97 4.84
C VAL A 123 4.37 0.99 5.98
N ALA A 124 4.15 -0.30 5.71
CA ALA A 124 4.00 -1.30 6.77
C ALA A 124 5.27 -1.42 7.63
N ILE A 125 6.46 -1.32 7.04
CA ILE A 125 7.74 -1.30 7.76
C ILE A 125 7.86 -0.05 8.63
N ALA A 126 7.52 1.13 8.10
CA ALA A 126 7.56 2.36 8.90
C ALA A 126 6.64 2.29 10.12
N MET A 127 5.41 1.84 9.91
CA MET A 127 4.47 1.65 11.02
C MET A 127 4.91 0.55 12.01
N ALA A 128 5.64 -0.47 11.55
CA ALA A 128 6.22 -1.49 12.43
C ALA A 128 7.37 -0.92 13.29
N ASN A 129 8.24 -0.10 12.69
CA ASN A 129 9.32 0.59 13.39
C ASN A 129 8.77 1.55 14.45
N GLU A 130 7.75 2.35 14.11
CA GLU A 130 7.08 3.25 15.07
C GLU A 130 6.39 2.51 16.21
N ALA A 131 5.85 1.33 15.93
CA ALA A 131 5.27 0.45 16.94
C ALA A 131 6.33 -0.27 17.81
N GLY A 132 7.63 -0.05 17.55
CA GLY A 132 8.72 -0.72 18.26
C GLY A 132 8.75 -2.24 18.01
N ALA A 133 8.20 -2.71 16.89
CA ALA A 133 8.17 -4.12 16.57
C ALA A 133 9.58 -4.64 16.23
N ASN A 134 9.91 -5.83 16.71
CA ASN A 134 11.14 -6.54 16.32
C ASN A 134 10.90 -7.51 15.16
N VAL A 135 9.64 -7.90 14.94
CA VAL A 135 9.23 -8.90 13.96
C VAL A 135 8.06 -8.37 13.15
N ILE A 136 8.15 -8.51 11.83
CA ILE A 136 7.05 -8.25 10.89
C ILE A 136 6.72 -9.54 10.14
N ALA A 137 5.42 -9.84 10.03
CA ALA A 137 4.96 -11.09 9.45
C ALA A 137 3.91 -10.89 8.35
N ALA A 138 3.89 -11.82 7.40
CA ALA A 138 2.88 -11.92 6.36
C ALA A 138 2.60 -13.39 6.00
N ALA A 139 1.38 -13.67 5.54
CA ALA A 139 1.05 -14.93 4.87
C ALA A 139 0.97 -14.67 3.37
N SER A 140 1.97 -15.14 2.62
CA SER A 140 1.95 -15.02 1.16
C SER A 140 3.01 -15.89 0.51
N THR A 141 2.66 -16.55 -0.58
CA THR A 141 3.63 -17.20 -1.47
C THR A 141 3.99 -16.32 -2.66
N GLY A 142 3.71 -15.01 -2.64
CA GLY A 142 3.82 -14.16 -3.83
C GLY A 142 4.49 -12.82 -3.55
N ASN A 143 4.21 -11.86 -4.43
CA ASN A 143 4.86 -10.55 -4.42
C ASN A 143 4.76 -9.80 -3.08
N ALA A 144 3.74 -10.06 -2.24
CA ALA A 144 3.65 -9.43 -0.94
C ALA A 144 4.75 -9.91 0.01
N ALA A 145 5.05 -11.22 0.05
CA ALA A 145 6.12 -11.77 0.84
C ALA A 145 7.50 -11.40 0.26
N SER A 146 7.68 -11.50 -1.06
CA SER A 146 8.93 -11.06 -1.71
C SER A 146 9.23 -9.59 -1.42
N SER A 147 8.23 -8.73 -1.55
CA SER A 147 8.33 -7.30 -1.26
C SER A 147 8.71 -7.03 0.20
N LEU A 148 8.01 -7.67 1.15
CA LEU A 148 8.30 -7.51 2.57
C LEU A 148 9.73 -7.96 2.88
N ALA A 149 10.14 -9.16 2.44
CA ALA A 149 11.48 -9.68 2.67
C ALA A 149 12.55 -8.77 2.05
N THR A 150 12.37 -8.33 0.80
CA THR A 150 13.32 -7.46 0.10
C THR A 150 13.56 -6.16 0.85
N LEU A 151 12.50 -5.49 1.29
CA LEU A 151 12.63 -4.18 1.95
C LEU A 151 13.07 -4.31 3.40
N ALA A 152 12.52 -5.26 4.16
CA ALA A 152 12.85 -5.45 5.57
C ALA A 152 14.29 -5.99 5.77
N ALA A 153 14.89 -6.64 4.76
CA ALA A 153 16.30 -7.00 4.79
C ALA A 153 17.25 -5.80 4.96
N SER A 154 16.76 -4.58 4.68
CA SER A 154 17.51 -3.33 4.87
C SER A 154 17.22 -2.63 6.20
N THR A 155 16.43 -3.25 7.08
CA THR A 155 16.08 -2.72 8.41
C THR A 155 16.48 -3.72 9.50
N SER A 156 16.23 -3.37 10.77
CA SER A 156 16.43 -4.27 11.91
C SER A 156 15.30 -5.29 12.11
N LEU A 157 14.24 -5.25 11.29
CA LEU A 157 13.08 -6.11 11.46
C LEU A 157 13.39 -7.55 11.04
N THR A 158 13.09 -8.49 11.92
CA THR A 158 13.03 -9.90 11.54
C THR A 158 11.78 -10.13 10.69
N THR A 159 11.93 -10.72 9.50
CA THR A 159 10.80 -11.01 8.62
C THR A 159 10.39 -12.47 8.74
N VAL A 160 9.11 -12.72 9.01
CA VAL A 160 8.52 -14.07 9.02
C VAL A 160 7.47 -14.19 7.93
N VAL A 161 7.56 -15.25 7.11
CA VAL A 161 6.60 -15.51 6.05
C VAL A 161 5.98 -16.88 6.23
N PHE A 162 4.66 -16.90 6.38
CA PHE A 162 3.88 -18.14 6.42
C PHE A 162 3.46 -18.54 5.01
N VAL A 163 3.70 -19.81 4.67
CA VAL A 163 3.35 -20.39 3.36
C VAL A 163 2.80 -21.82 3.52
N PRO A 164 1.89 -22.26 2.63
CA PRO A 164 1.57 -23.68 2.47
C PRO A 164 2.82 -24.52 2.18
N ARG A 165 2.89 -25.76 2.70
CA ARG A 165 4.05 -26.65 2.52
C ARG A 165 4.37 -26.91 1.05
N ASN A 166 3.34 -26.97 0.22
CA ASN A 166 3.42 -27.19 -1.23
C ASN A 166 3.69 -25.90 -2.04
N ALA A 167 4.00 -24.77 -1.41
CA ALA A 167 4.33 -23.53 -2.10
C ALA A 167 5.43 -23.76 -3.15
N PRO A 168 5.25 -23.33 -4.41
CA PRO A 168 6.22 -23.57 -5.47
C PRO A 168 7.59 -22.98 -5.13
N ARG A 169 8.66 -23.77 -5.27
CA ARG A 169 10.05 -23.34 -5.00
C ARG A 169 10.41 -22.02 -5.69
N PRO A 170 10.10 -21.77 -6.98
CA PRO A 170 10.44 -20.50 -7.63
C PRO A 170 9.87 -19.27 -6.93
N LYS A 171 8.69 -19.39 -6.31
CA LYS A 171 8.03 -18.31 -5.58
C LYS A 171 8.66 -18.02 -4.21
N MET A 172 9.44 -18.97 -3.67
CA MET A 172 10.12 -18.83 -2.37
C MET A 172 11.55 -18.34 -2.47
N ILE A 173 12.19 -18.44 -3.64
CA ILE A 173 13.62 -18.12 -3.80
C ILE A 173 13.94 -16.68 -3.40
N GLN A 174 13.19 -15.70 -3.92
CA GLN A 174 13.41 -14.29 -3.60
C GLN A 174 13.22 -14.02 -2.10
N ILE A 175 12.18 -14.60 -1.49
CA ILE A 175 11.89 -14.48 -0.05
C ILE A 175 13.09 -14.99 0.77
N ALA A 176 13.62 -16.18 0.43
CA ALA A 176 14.73 -16.80 1.14
C ALA A 176 16.06 -16.06 0.95
N ILE A 177 16.36 -15.56 -0.26
CA ILE A 177 17.59 -14.82 -0.55
C ILE A 177 17.67 -13.53 0.28
N HIS A 178 16.53 -12.89 0.55
CA HIS A 178 16.46 -11.71 1.40
C HIS A 178 16.37 -12.02 2.90
N GLY A 179 16.65 -13.26 3.31
CA GLY A 179 16.84 -13.63 4.71
C GLY A 179 15.56 -13.78 5.53
N ALA A 180 14.38 -13.81 4.91
CA ALA A 180 13.14 -14.03 5.65
C ALA A 180 13.03 -15.47 6.18
N HIS A 181 12.50 -15.61 7.40
CA HIS A 181 12.18 -16.90 7.99
C HIS A 181 10.88 -17.44 7.37
N ILE A 182 11.01 -18.48 6.55
CA ILE A 182 9.86 -19.12 5.89
C ILE A 182 9.32 -20.24 6.77
N ILE A 183 8.09 -20.08 7.27
CA ILE A 183 7.37 -21.10 8.03
C ILE A 183 6.41 -21.82 7.07
N LYS A 184 6.67 -23.11 6.85
CA LYS A 184 5.85 -23.97 6.00
C LYS A 184 4.80 -24.68 6.83
N LEU A 185 3.53 -24.52 6.47
CA LEU A 185 2.39 -25.10 7.17
C LEU A 185 1.71 -26.18 6.31
N ASP A 186 1.25 -27.25 6.94
CA ASP A 186 0.46 -28.31 6.29
C ASP A 186 -1.00 -27.90 6.16
N CYS A 187 -1.26 -26.84 5.40
CA CYS A 187 -2.58 -26.28 5.17
C CYS A 187 -2.67 -25.57 3.81
N ASP A 188 -3.87 -25.08 3.46
CA ASP A 188 -4.06 -24.20 2.32
C ASP A 188 -3.68 -22.74 2.64
N TYR A 189 -3.90 -21.85 1.67
CA TYR A 189 -3.55 -20.44 1.80
C TYR A 189 -4.36 -19.71 2.88
N ASP A 190 -5.67 -19.97 2.95
CA ASP A 190 -6.57 -19.27 3.88
C ASP A 190 -6.21 -19.62 5.32
N HIS A 191 -5.96 -20.91 5.60
CA HIS A 191 -5.47 -21.34 6.91
C HIS A 191 -4.09 -20.78 7.25
N ALA A 192 -3.17 -20.65 6.27
CA ALA A 192 -1.87 -20.02 6.51
C ALA A 192 -2.01 -18.52 6.85
N PHE A 193 -3.00 -17.86 6.25
CA PHE A 193 -3.35 -16.47 6.55
C PHE A 193 -3.92 -16.32 7.96
N ASP A 194 -4.87 -17.17 8.34
CA ASP A 194 -5.47 -17.17 9.68
C ASP A 194 -4.41 -17.45 10.76
N PHE A 195 -3.53 -18.43 10.51
CA PHE A 195 -2.42 -18.73 11.42
C PHE A 195 -1.46 -17.54 11.60
N CYS A 196 -1.12 -16.84 10.51
CA CYS A 196 -0.30 -15.63 10.59
C CYS A 196 -0.99 -14.54 11.43
N GLN A 197 -2.30 -14.37 11.27
CA GLN A 197 -3.06 -13.38 12.03
C GLN A 197 -3.04 -13.72 13.53
N GLU A 198 -3.32 -14.98 13.87
CA GLU A 198 -3.30 -15.46 15.25
C GLU A 198 -1.91 -15.35 15.89
N ALA A 199 -0.85 -15.72 15.17
CA ALA A 199 0.53 -15.60 15.63
C ALA A 199 0.91 -14.14 15.92
N CYS A 200 0.54 -13.20 15.02
CA CYS A 200 0.74 -11.78 15.24
C CYS A 200 0.04 -11.28 16.50
N GLN A 201 -1.23 -11.66 16.71
CA GLN A 201 -2.01 -11.24 17.87
C GLN A 201 -1.46 -11.81 19.19
N LYS A 202 -1.07 -13.09 19.22
CA LYS A 202 -0.61 -13.76 20.44
C LYS A 202 0.83 -13.40 20.84
N ILE A 203 1.70 -13.19 19.86
CA ILE A 203 3.15 -12.99 20.10
C ILE A 203 3.53 -11.51 20.00
N GLY A 204 2.64 -10.65 19.53
CA GLY A 204 2.90 -9.21 19.36
C GLY A 204 3.76 -8.89 18.13
N TRP A 205 3.75 -9.74 17.09
CA TRP A 205 4.40 -9.43 15.83
C TRP A 205 3.57 -8.48 14.98
N TYR A 206 4.22 -7.60 14.23
CA TYR A 206 3.51 -6.66 13.36
C TYR A 206 2.94 -7.38 12.13
N ASN A 207 1.64 -7.22 11.88
CA ASN A 207 0.95 -7.89 10.78
C ASN A 207 0.95 -7.00 9.51
N ARG A 208 1.57 -7.47 8.42
CA ARG A 208 1.64 -6.75 7.14
C ARG A 208 0.51 -7.10 6.16
N ASN A 209 -0.33 -8.09 6.45
CA ASN A 209 -1.31 -8.60 5.49
C ASN A 209 -2.29 -7.51 5.04
N THR A 210 -2.48 -7.36 3.72
CA THR A 210 -3.19 -6.18 3.16
C THR A 210 -4.69 -6.14 3.46
N ALA A 211 -5.33 -7.29 3.69
CA ALA A 211 -6.74 -7.34 4.11
C ALA A 211 -6.96 -7.03 5.59
N VAL A 212 -5.88 -6.90 6.38
CA VAL A 212 -5.92 -6.66 7.84
C VAL A 212 -5.31 -5.32 8.19
N ASN A 213 -4.15 -5.00 7.59
CA ASN A 213 -3.40 -3.80 7.93
C ASN A 213 -3.86 -2.60 7.09
N PRO A 214 -4.49 -1.58 7.73
CA PRO A 214 -5.08 -0.44 7.04
C PRO A 214 -4.03 0.43 6.34
N PHE A 215 -2.82 0.48 6.88
CA PHE A 215 -1.73 1.32 6.36
C PHE A 215 -1.15 0.80 5.04
N THR A 216 -1.39 -0.46 4.70
CA THR A 216 -0.90 -1.00 3.43
C THR A 216 -1.58 -0.33 2.23
N GLY A 217 -2.78 0.24 2.40
CA GLY A 217 -3.45 1.04 1.38
C GLY A 217 -2.76 2.38 1.16
N GLU A 218 -2.29 3.01 2.24
CA GLU A 218 -1.56 4.28 2.20
C GLU A 218 -0.27 4.16 1.40
N GLY A 219 0.43 3.03 1.52
CA GLY A 219 1.54 2.75 0.62
C GLY A 219 1.11 2.76 -0.84
N LYS A 220 0.12 1.95 -1.20
CA LYS A 220 -0.35 1.78 -2.59
C LYS A 220 -0.88 3.08 -3.22
N LYS A 221 -1.53 3.95 -2.44
CA LYS A 221 -2.08 5.21 -2.96
C LYS A 221 -1.00 6.13 -3.53
N SER A 222 0.25 6.00 -3.06
CA SER A 222 1.40 6.76 -3.55
C SER A 222 1.57 6.69 -5.08
N ALA A 223 1.13 5.60 -5.73
CA ALA A 223 1.13 5.50 -7.18
C ALA A 223 0.21 6.53 -7.85
N ALA A 224 -1.00 6.76 -7.32
CA ALA A 224 -1.92 7.78 -7.82
C ALA A 224 -1.35 9.19 -7.63
N LEU A 225 -0.69 9.43 -6.48
CA LEU A 225 0.00 10.69 -6.20
C LEU A 225 1.10 10.96 -7.22
N GLU A 226 1.93 9.95 -7.49
CA GLU A 226 2.98 10.04 -8.52
C GLU A 226 2.40 10.23 -9.91
N ILE A 227 1.34 9.52 -10.29
CA ILE A 227 0.71 9.65 -11.61
C ILE A 227 0.27 11.10 -11.86
N ALA A 228 -0.47 11.69 -10.93
CA ALA A 228 -0.92 13.08 -11.07
C ALA A 228 0.24 14.07 -11.08
N ARG A 229 1.22 13.89 -10.18
CA ARG A 229 2.42 14.72 -10.10
C ARG A 229 3.23 14.68 -11.40
N ASP A 230 3.52 13.49 -11.91
CA ASP A 230 4.39 13.25 -13.05
C ASP A 230 3.71 13.68 -14.37
N LEU A 231 2.38 13.59 -14.47
CA LEU A 231 1.62 14.17 -15.59
C LEU A 231 1.46 15.70 -15.47
N GLY A 232 1.60 16.26 -14.27
CA GLY A 232 1.25 17.64 -13.95
C GLY A 232 -0.27 17.93 -14.01
N ARG A 233 -1.10 16.89 -14.14
CA ARG A 233 -2.57 16.94 -14.25
C ARG A 233 -3.18 15.61 -13.85
N VAL A 234 -4.49 15.60 -13.60
CA VAL A 234 -5.26 14.36 -13.46
C VAL A 234 -5.52 13.74 -14.85
N PRO A 235 -5.29 12.43 -15.04
CA PRO A 235 -5.67 11.75 -16.28
C PRO A 235 -7.20 11.60 -16.38
N ASP A 236 -7.75 11.39 -17.57
CA ASP A 236 -9.19 11.12 -17.70
C ASP A 236 -9.56 9.72 -17.18
N SER A 237 -8.63 8.78 -17.27
CA SER A 237 -8.83 7.40 -16.89
C SER A 237 -7.55 6.73 -16.42
N VAL A 238 -7.66 5.81 -15.47
CA VAL A 238 -6.57 4.93 -15.02
C VAL A 238 -7.07 3.49 -15.05
N ILE A 239 -6.28 2.62 -15.67
CA ILE A 239 -6.58 1.19 -15.78
C ILE A 239 -5.58 0.43 -14.91
N CYS A 240 -6.07 -0.50 -14.09
CA CYS A 240 -5.21 -1.35 -13.28
C CYS A 240 -5.73 -2.79 -13.19
N PRO A 241 -4.85 -3.79 -13.07
CA PRO A 241 -5.26 -5.15 -12.77
C PRO A 241 -5.82 -5.25 -11.35
N VAL A 242 -6.87 -6.05 -11.17
CA VAL A 242 -7.55 -6.23 -9.89
C VAL A 242 -7.57 -7.70 -9.47
N GLY A 243 -6.98 -7.96 -8.31
CA GLY A 243 -7.14 -9.23 -7.57
C GLY A 243 -8.13 -9.06 -6.44
N ASP A 244 -7.60 -8.74 -5.25
CA ASP A 244 -8.35 -8.51 -4.00
C ASP A 244 -9.02 -7.12 -3.89
N GLY A 245 -8.92 -6.28 -4.92
CA GLY A 245 -9.49 -4.91 -4.90
C GLY A 245 -8.64 -3.86 -4.19
N CYS A 246 -7.56 -4.23 -3.49
CA CYS A 246 -6.83 -3.28 -2.66
C CYS A 246 -6.05 -2.25 -3.48
N ILE A 247 -5.55 -2.60 -4.67
CA ILE A 247 -4.83 -1.65 -5.53
C ILE A 247 -5.78 -0.56 -6.03
N ILE A 248 -6.91 -0.94 -6.63
CA ILE A 248 -7.87 0.03 -7.19
C ILE A 248 -8.47 0.92 -6.09
N GLY A 249 -8.79 0.35 -4.92
CA GLY A 249 -9.26 1.12 -3.76
C GLY A 249 -8.22 2.14 -3.28
N SER A 250 -6.94 1.76 -3.22
CA SER A 250 -5.88 2.71 -2.87
C SER A 250 -5.60 3.76 -3.94
N LEU A 251 -5.73 3.42 -5.22
CA LEU A 251 -5.65 4.43 -6.29
C LEU A 251 -6.76 5.45 -6.16
N TYR A 252 -8.00 5.00 -5.92
CA TYR A 252 -9.14 5.87 -5.63
C TYR A 252 -8.83 6.81 -4.46
N LYS A 253 -8.40 6.24 -3.33
CA LYS A 253 -8.02 7.02 -2.15
C LYS A 253 -6.96 8.08 -2.47
N GLY A 254 -5.91 7.72 -3.20
CA GLY A 254 -4.84 8.67 -3.56
C GLY A 254 -5.35 9.85 -4.39
N PHE A 255 -6.22 9.60 -5.38
CA PHE A 255 -6.85 10.69 -6.13
C PHE A 255 -7.86 11.48 -5.27
N SER A 256 -8.61 10.83 -4.38
CA SER A 256 -9.50 11.50 -3.43
C SER A 256 -8.76 12.41 -2.46
N ASP A 257 -7.60 12.00 -1.96
CA ASP A 257 -6.76 12.81 -1.09
C ASP A 257 -6.23 14.04 -1.85
N LEU A 258 -5.78 13.88 -3.10
CA LEU A 258 -5.39 15.01 -3.94
C LEU A 258 -6.55 15.98 -4.18
N LEU A 259 -7.76 15.47 -4.40
CA LEU A 259 -8.95 16.29 -4.57
C LEU A 259 -9.28 17.07 -3.30
N GLY A 260 -9.23 16.40 -2.13
CA GLY A 260 -9.45 17.05 -0.83
C GLY A 260 -8.40 18.13 -0.52
N LEU A 261 -7.14 17.91 -0.92
CA LEU A 261 -6.08 18.92 -0.86
C LEU A 261 -6.23 20.04 -1.91
N GLY A 262 -7.22 19.99 -2.79
CA GLY A 262 -7.40 20.95 -3.88
C GLY A 262 -6.26 20.94 -4.92
N LEU A 263 -5.51 19.84 -5.01
CA LEU A 263 -4.42 19.65 -5.95
C LEU A 263 -4.91 19.24 -7.34
N ILE A 264 -6.10 18.65 -7.40
CA ILE A 264 -6.83 18.33 -8.63
C ILE A 264 -8.28 18.83 -8.50
N ASP A 265 -8.97 18.93 -9.63
CA ASP A 265 -10.33 19.47 -9.75
C ASP A 265 -11.40 18.38 -9.97
N LYS A 266 -10.99 17.18 -10.39
CA LYS A 266 -11.86 16.02 -10.62
C LYS A 266 -11.14 14.72 -10.30
N LEU A 267 -11.91 13.64 -10.09
CA LEU A 267 -11.39 12.29 -10.03
C LEU A 267 -11.26 11.68 -11.45
N PRO A 268 -10.22 10.88 -11.72
CA PRO A 268 -10.17 10.07 -12.93
C PRO A 268 -11.19 8.93 -12.85
N ARG A 269 -11.63 8.41 -14.00
CA ARG A 269 -12.35 7.13 -14.03
C ARG A 269 -11.36 5.98 -13.79
N LEU A 270 -11.65 5.12 -12.82
CA LEU A 270 -10.82 3.95 -12.54
C LEU A 270 -11.44 2.70 -13.16
N TYR A 271 -10.66 1.97 -13.94
CA TYR A 271 -11.06 0.71 -14.53
C TYR A 271 -10.24 -0.42 -13.92
N GLY A 272 -10.93 -1.35 -13.27
CA GLY A 272 -10.36 -2.58 -12.74
C GLY A 272 -10.50 -3.72 -13.74
N ILE A 273 -9.40 -4.39 -14.07
CA ILE A 273 -9.41 -5.51 -15.02
C ILE A 273 -9.12 -6.81 -14.28
N GLN A 274 -10.02 -7.79 -14.39
CA GLN A 274 -9.84 -9.13 -13.84
C GLN A 274 -9.72 -10.18 -14.95
N ALA A 275 -9.06 -11.29 -14.65
CA ALA A 275 -9.03 -12.43 -15.56
C ALA A 275 -10.39 -13.14 -15.53
N ILE A 276 -10.84 -13.67 -16.68
CA ILE A 276 -12.14 -14.37 -16.82
C ILE A 276 -12.28 -15.53 -15.80
N GLY A 277 -11.19 -16.24 -15.50
CA GLY A 277 -11.20 -17.34 -14.52
C GLY A 277 -11.11 -16.92 -13.05
N ALA A 278 -11.02 -15.62 -12.76
CA ALA A 278 -10.84 -15.08 -11.41
C ALA A 278 -11.39 -13.64 -11.32
N SER A 279 -12.70 -13.48 -11.54
CA SER A 279 -13.39 -12.19 -11.60
C SER A 279 -14.51 -12.04 -10.55
N PRO A 280 -14.24 -12.17 -9.24
CA PRO A 280 -15.28 -12.07 -8.23
C PRO A 280 -15.89 -10.66 -8.06
N LEU A 281 -15.28 -9.61 -8.64
CA LEU A 281 -15.74 -8.22 -8.51
C LEU A 281 -16.43 -7.68 -9.78
N VAL A 282 -16.32 -8.39 -10.91
CA VAL A 282 -16.88 -7.97 -12.22
C VAL A 282 -17.63 -9.11 -12.91
#